data_AF-A0A957IB20-F1
#
_entry.id   AF-A0A957IB20-F1
#
_cell.length_a   1.000
_cell.length_b   1.000
_cell.length_c   1.000
_cell.angle_alpha   90.00
_cell.angle_beta   90.00
_cell.angle_gamma   90.00
#
_symmetry.space_group_name_H-M   'P 1'
#
loop_
_entity.id
_entity.type
_entity.pdbx_description
1 polymer ?
#
loop_
_entity_poly.entity_id
_entity_poly.type
_entity_poly.pdbx_seq_one_letter_code
_entity_poly.pdbx_strand_id
1 'polypeptide(L)'
;VGLHDDVQTLLHEGGHAFHAFEALKLPYTQQQEPPMEFAEVASMSMELLGAPYLTKDKGGFYNESDAARARLEHLESNINFWPYMAVVDAFQHWVYTNHKAATDAANCDAKWGELWDRFMGGIDYSGFDDVKVTGWHRKLHIFQIPFYYIEYGLAQLGAVQVWGNSLTDQAGAIQSYLNALAL
;
A
#
# COMPACT_ATOMS: atom_id res chain seq x y z
N VAL A 1 -13.80 -4.98 -12.21
CA VAL A 1 -15.09 -5.42 -11.66
C VAL A 1 -15.22 -6.93 -11.80
N GLY A 2 -15.22 -7.63 -10.67
CA GLY A 2 -15.15 -9.09 -10.57
C GLY A 2 -13.74 -9.67 -10.38
N LEU A 3 -12.74 -8.85 -10.00
CA LEU A 3 -11.36 -9.27 -9.75
C LEU A 3 -11.02 -9.27 -8.26
N HIS A 4 -9.94 -9.96 -7.88
CA HIS A 4 -9.47 -9.95 -6.49
C HIS A 4 -9.12 -8.54 -5.99
N ASP A 5 -8.56 -7.71 -6.86
CA ASP A 5 -8.21 -6.31 -6.57
C ASP A 5 -9.42 -5.47 -6.14
N ASP A 6 -10.63 -5.80 -6.61
CA ASP A 6 -11.84 -5.10 -6.17
C ASP A 6 -12.11 -5.35 -4.67
N VAL A 7 -11.75 -6.53 -4.17
CA VAL A 7 -11.93 -6.88 -2.75
C VAL A 7 -10.81 -6.33 -1.89
N GLN A 8 -9.58 -6.32 -2.39
CA GLN A 8 -8.49 -5.65 -1.68
C GLN A 8 -8.78 -4.15 -1.54
N THR A 9 -9.22 -3.49 -2.61
CA THR A 9 -9.64 -2.09 -2.57
C THR A 9 -10.78 -1.88 -1.56
N LEU A 10 -11.79 -2.76 -1.54
CA LEU A 10 -12.89 -2.67 -0.58
C LEU A 10 -12.39 -2.78 0.88
N LEU A 11 -11.48 -3.70 1.17
CA LEU A 11 -10.92 -3.87 2.52
C LEU A 11 -10.04 -2.67 2.90
N HIS A 12 -9.21 -2.19 1.96
CA HIS A 12 -8.33 -1.04 2.13
C HIS A 12 -9.14 0.21 2.51
N GLU A 13 -10.09 0.60 1.66
CA GLU A 13 -10.97 1.74 1.92
C GLU A 13 -11.88 1.50 3.14
N GLY A 14 -12.23 0.24 3.41
CA GLY A 14 -12.91 -0.16 4.63
C GLY A 14 -12.12 0.19 5.89
N GLY A 15 -10.80 -0.04 5.90
CA GLY A 15 -9.96 0.34 7.03
C GLY A 15 -9.90 1.85 7.24
N HIS A 16 -9.80 2.65 6.16
CA HIS A 16 -9.93 4.12 6.24
C HIS A 16 -11.29 4.55 6.79
N ALA A 17 -12.38 3.94 6.32
CA ALA A 17 -13.73 4.26 6.78
C ALA A 17 -13.92 3.93 8.28
N PHE A 18 -13.42 2.78 8.73
CA PHE A 18 -13.43 2.42 10.16
C PHE A 18 -12.63 3.41 10.99
N HIS A 19 -11.46 3.84 10.50
CA HIS A 19 -10.67 4.88 11.17
C HIS A 19 -11.45 6.18 11.31
N ALA A 20 -12.08 6.65 10.21
CA ALA A 20 -12.92 7.83 10.26
C ALA A 20 -14.07 7.68 11.28
N PHE A 21 -14.74 6.52 11.34
CA PHE A 21 -15.81 6.29 12.32
C PHE A 21 -15.34 6.29 13.77
N GLU A 22 -14.15 5.74 14.05
CA GLU A 22 -13.57 5.77 15.38
C GLU A 22 -13.11 7.18 15.77
N ALA A 23 -12.44 7.89 14.86
CA ALA A 23 -11.94 9.24 15.08
C ALA A 23 -13.05 10.30 15.20
N LEU A 24 -14.24 10.09 14.61
CA LEU A 24 -15.41 10.98 14.77
C LEU A 24 -15.86 11.14 16.24
N LYS A 25 -15.45 10.24 17.13
CA LYS A 25 -15.74 10.31 18.57
C LYS A 25 -14.84 11.33 19.28
N LEU A 26 -13.75 11.78 18.65
CA LEU A 26 -12.79 12.72 19.21
C LEU A 26 -13.37 14.15 19.24
N PRO A 27 -13.08 14.93 20.30
CA PRO A 27 -13.73 16.22 20.54
C PRO A 27 -13.22 17.35 19.63
N TYR A 28 -12.05 17.20 18.99
CA TYR A 28 -11.43 18.24 18.18
C TYR A 28 -11.24 17.78 16.74
N THR A 29 -11.58 18.66 15.78
CA THR A 29 -11.45 18.39 14.34
C THR A 29 -10.02 18.02 13.93
N GLN A 30 -9.01 18.61 14.57
CA GLN A 30 -7.60 18.31 14.29
C GLN A 30 -7.18 16.88 14.63
N GLN A 31 -7.96 16.18 15.47
CA GLN A 31 -7.71 14.78 15.80
C GLN A 31 -8.42 13.82 14.84
N GLN A 32 -9.34 14.31 14.02
CA GLN A 32 -10.10 13.50 13.07
C GLN A 32 -9.31 13.21 11.78
N GLU A 33 -8.17 13.88 11.61
CA GLU A 33 -7.26 13.70 10.48
C GLU A 33 -5.95 13.08 10.99
N PRO A 34 -5.81 11.74 10.92
CA PRO A 34 -4.57 11.08 11.29
C PRO A 34 -3.45 11.43 10.30
N PRO A 35 -2.17 11.37 10.72
CA PRO A 35 -1.05 11.36 9.79
C PRO A 35 -1.20 10.28 8.71
N MET A 36 -0.77 10.58 7.48
CA MET A 36 -1.00 9.71 6.31
C MET A 36 -0.42 8.31 6.48
N GLU A 37 0.73 8.16 7.16
CA GLU A 37 1.32 6.85 7.42
C GLU A 37 0.42 5.99 8.31
N PHE A 38 -0.19 6.61 9.32
CA PHE A 38 -1.06 5.88 10.23
C PHE A 38 -2.45 5.62 9.61
N ALA A 39 -2.93 6.53 8.75
CA ALA A 39 -4.11 6.28 7.92
C ALA A 39 -3.93 5.02 7.07
N GLU A 40 -2.74 4.82 6.50
CA GLU A 40 -2.40 3.61 5.73
C GLU A 40 -2.20 2.37 6.62
N VAL A 41 -1.73 2.51 7.87
CA VAL A 41 -1.74 1.38 8.82
C VAL A 41 -3.18 0.90 9.02
N ALA A 42 -4.15 1.81 9.08
CA ALA A 42 -5.56 1.45 9.22
C ALA A 42 -6.07 0.63 8.03
N SER A 43 -5.86 1.10 6.80
CA SER A 43 -6.31 0.44 5.57
C SER A 43 -5.60 -0.90 5.34
N MET A 44 -4.27 -0.91 5.34
CA MET A 44 -3.47 -2.10 5.04
C MET A 44 -3.60 -3.19 6.10
N SER A 45 -3.85 -2.82 7.37
CA SER A 45 -4.18 -3.82 8.39
C SER A 45 -5.52 -4.49 8.12
N MET A 46 -6.52 -3.75 7.63
CA MET A 46 -7.85 -4.29 7.32
C MET A 46 -7.79 -5.32 6.20
N GLU A 47 -6.96 -5.13 5.18
CA GLU A 47 -6.70 -6.12 4.12
C GLU A 47 -6.24 -7.47 4.71
N LEU A 48 -5.27 -7.43 5.62
CA LEU A 48 -4.71 -8.63 6.25
C LEU A 48 -5.66 -9.25 7.30
N LEU A 49 -6.33 -8.43 8.11
CA LEU A 49 -7.29 -8.87 9.13
C LEU A 49 -8.56 -9.46 8.49
N GLY A 50 -8.95 -8.98 7.31
CA GLY A 50 -10.08 -9.47 6.53
C GLY A 50 -9.79 -10.78 5.79
N ALA A 51 -8.52 -11.10 5.53
CA ALA A 51 -8.09 -12.26 4.75
C ALA A 51 -8.66 -13.62 5.20
N PRO A 52 -8.83 -13.92 6.51
CA PRO A 52 -9.46 -15.16 6.96
C PRO A 52 -10.94 -15.31 6.55
N TYR A 53 -11.64 -14.21 6.24
CA TYR A 53 -13.08 -14.16 6.01
C TYR A 53 -13.47 -14.20 4.51
N LEU A 54 -12.50 -14.44 3.64
CA LEU A 54 -12.68 -14.45 2.18
C LEU A 54 -13.57 -15.59 1.63
N THR A 55 -13.73 -16.68 2.37
CA THR A 55 -14.49 -17.86 1.94
C THR A 55 -15.99 -17.73 2.20
N LYS A 56 -16.82 -18.40 1.38
CA LYS A 56 -18.29 -18.35 1.48
C LYS A 56 -18.84 -18.74 2.85
N ASP A 57 -18.24 -19.72 3.52
CA ASP A 57 -18.65 -20.15 4.86
C ASP A 57 -18.36 -19.11 5.95
N LYS A 58 -17.45 -18.16 5.68
CA LYS A 58 -17.10 -17.02 6.55
C LYS A 58 -17.79 -15.72 6.15
N GLY A 59 -18.67 -15.74 5.16
CA GLY A 59 -19.38 -14.56 4.65
C GLY A 59 -18.74 -13.90 3.42
N GLY A 60 -17.61 -14.41 2.94
CA GLY A 60 -16.98 -13.99 1.69
C GLY A 60 -17.61 -14.65 0.46
N PHE A 61 -16.87 -14.68 -0.64
CA PHE A 61 -17.36 -15.14 -1.95
C PHE A 61 -16.52 -16.24 -2.59
N TYR A 62 -15.30 -16.47 -2.10
CA TYR A 62 -14.39 -17.47 -2.64
C TYR A 62 -14.70 -18.87 -2.13
N ASN A 63 -14.31 -19.88 -2.91
CA ASN A 63 -14.06 -21.22 -2.37
C ASN A 63 -12.68 -21.25 -1.68
N GLU A 64 -12.37 -22.34 -0.99
CA GLU A 64 -11.10 -22.49 -0.25
C GLU A 64 -9.85 -22.30 -1.13
N SER A 65 -9.83 -22.89 -2.32
CA SER A 65 -8.66 -22.80 -3.22
C SER A 65 -8.45 -21.38 -3.75
N ASP A 66 -9.51 -20.67 -4.11
CA ASP A 66 -9.42 -19.30 -4.59
C ASP A 66 -9.05 -18.34 -3.46
N ALA A 67 -9.56 -18.55 -2.24
CA ALA A 67 -9.18 -17.78 -1.07
C ALA A 67 -7.70 -18.00 -0.70
N ALA A 68 -7.21 -19.24 -0.79
CA ALA A 68 -5.80 -19.55 -0.58
C ALA A 68 -4.89 -18.86 -1.61
N ARG A 69 -5.26 -18.89 -2.90
CA ARG A 69 -4.55 -18.18 -3.97
C ARG A 69 -4.54 -16.67 -3.72
N ALA A 70 -5.70 -16.07 -3.44
CA ALA A 70 -5.85 -14.65 -3.13
C ALA A 70 -4.95 -14.20 -1.96
N ARG A 71 -4.92 -14.97 -0.87
CA ARG A 71 -4.04 -14.69 0.27
C ARG A 71 -2.56 -14.73 -0.11
N LEU A 72 -2.16 -15.73 -0.90
CA LEU A 72 -0.77 -15.86 -1.34
C LEU A 72 -0.37 -14.69 -2.23
N GLU A 73 -1.17 -14.40 -3.26
CA GLU A 73 -0.92 -13.29 -4.19
C GLU A 73 -0.83 -11.94 -3.47
N HIS A 74 -1.70 -11.70 -2.48
CA HIS A 74 -1.65 -10.48 -1.67
C HIS A 74 -0.35 -10.38 -0.83
N LEU A 75 0.06 -11.47 -0.16
CA LEU A 75 1.29 -11.48 0.62
C LEU A 75 2.54 -11.31 -0.26
N GLU A 76 2.57 -11.95 -1.44
CA GLU A 76 3.63 -11.77 -2.43
C GLU A 76 3.67 -10.33 -2.96
N SER A 77 2.51 -9.73 -3.23
CA SER A 77 2.39 -8.33 -3.62
C SER A 77 2.97 -7.40 -2.55
N ASN A 78 2.68 -7.63 -1.26
CA ASN A 78 3.21 -6.81 -0.16
C ASN A 78 4.74 -6.86 -0.08
N ILE A 79 5.35 -8.02 -0.36
CA ILE A 79 6.81 -8.17 -0.40
C ILE A 79 7.39 -7.43 -1.61
N ASN A 80 6.79 -7.59 -2.79
CA ASN A 80 7.21 -6.93 -4.03
C ASN A 80 6.95 -5.42 -4.02
N PHE A 81 6.08 -4.94 -3.14
CA PHE A 81 5.75 -3.53 -3.02
C PHE A 81 6.90 -2.70 -2.46
N TRP A 82 7.65 -3.18 -1.45
CA TRP A 82 8.75 -2.40 -0.87
C TRP A 82 9.86 -1.98 -1.85
N PRO A 83 10.41 -2.86 -2.72
CA PRO A 83 11.38 -2.42 -3.71
C PRO A 83 10.75 -1.43 -4.70
N TYR A 84 9.48 -1.63 -5.09
CA TYR A 84 8.79 -0.70 -5.97
C TYR A 84 8.57 0.67 -5.32
N MET A 85 8.20 0.69 -4.04
CA MET A 85 8.08 1.91 -3.24
C MET A 85 9.41 2.67 -3.21
N ALA A 86 10.53 1.95 -3.02
CA ALA A 86 11.85 2.55 -3.03
C ALA A 86 12.21 3.19 -4.39
N VAL A 87 11.75 2.64 -5.52
CA VAL A 87 11.86 3.29 -6.84
C VAL A 87 11.14 4.63 -6.83
N VAL A 88 9.87 4.65 -6.43
CA VAL A 88 9.01 5.85 -6.45
C VAL A 88 9.54 6.93 -5.52
N ASP A 89 9.91 6.56 -4.30
CA ASP A 89 10.41 7.50 -3.29
C ASP A 89 11.78 8.09 -3.70
N ALA A 90 12.74 7.23 -4.09
CA ALA A 90 14.05 7.69 -4.54
C ALA A 90 13.97 8.57 -5.79
N PHE A 91 13.01 8.29 -6.68
CA PHE A 91 12.75 9.11 -7.86
C PHE A 91 12.30 10.51 -7.46
N GLN A 92 11.33 10.63 -6.55
CA GLN A 92 10.87 11.93 -6.05
C GLN A 92 12.00 12.69 -5.36
N HIS A 93 12.77 12.04 -4.49
CA HIS A 93 13.96 12.67 -3.89
C HIS A 93 14.93 13.21 -4.95
N TRP A 94 15.20 12.45 -6.01
CA TRP A 94 16.05 12.92 -7.10
C TRP A 94 15.44 14.12 -7.83
N VAL A 95 14.16 14.08 -8.19
CA VAL A 95 13.45 15.18 -8.87
C VAL A 95 13.56 16.48 -8.06
N TYR A 96 13.21 16.44 -6.77
CA TYR A 96 13.19 17.63 -5.93
C TYR A 96 14.59 18.17 -5.58
N THR A 97 15.60 17.31 -5.55
CA THR A 97 17.01 17.73 -5.31
C THR A 97 17.77 18.10 -6.59
N ASN A 98 17.24 17.75 -7.78
CA ASN A 98 17.86 18.01 -9.08
C ASN A 98 16.90 18.74 -10.04
N HIS A 99 16.09 19.66 -9.52
CA HIS A 99 14.97 20.28 -10.23
C HIS A 99 15.33 20.83 -11.63
N LYS A 100 16.54 21.39 -11.84
CA LYS A 100 16.98 21.89 -13.14
C LYS A 100 17.10 20.79 -14.20
N ALA A 101 17.61 19.62 -13.80
CA ALA A 101 17.74 18.46 -14.68
C ALA A 101 16.37 17.79 -14.90
N ALA A 102 15.55 17.74 -13.85
CA ALA A 102 14.22 17.12 -13.89
C ALA A 102 13.18 17.88 -14.71
N THR A 103 13.44 19.13 -15.11
CA THR A 103 12.61 19.86 -16.09
C THR A 103 12.58 19.17 -17.46
N ASP A 104 13.59 18.37 -17.79
CA ASP A 104 13.63 17.54 -18.99
C ASP A 104 13.10 16.13 -18.68
N ALA A 105 11.99 15.76 -19.30
CA ALA A 105 11.36 14.45 -19.12
C ALA A 105 12.29 13.28 -19.48
N ALA A 106 13.20 13.45 -20.44
CA ALA A 106 14.15 12.40 -20.80
C ALA A 106 15.13 12.08 -19.65
N ASN A 107 15.49 13.07 -18.83
CA ASN A 107 16.30 12.85 -17.63
C ASN A 107 15.50 12.12 -16.55
N CYS A 108 14.20 12.41 -16.43
CA CYS A 108 13.30 11.68 -15.52
C CYS A 108 13.15 10.22 -15.93
N ASP A 109 12.95 9.95 -17.22
CA ASP A 109 12.90 8.59 -17.78
C ASP A 109 14.20 7.83 -17.51
N ALA A 110 15.35 8.44 -17.81
CA ALA A 110 16.66 7.84 -17.54
C ALA A 110 16.85 7.55 -16.05
N LYS A 111 16.47 8.47 -15.17
CA LYS A 111 16.59 8.27 -13.72
C LYS A 111 15.67 7.17 -13.21
N TRP A 112 14.42 7.14 -13.68
CA TRP A 112 13.49 6.08 -13.31
C TRP A 112 14.01 4.71 -13.74
N GLY A 113 14.55 4.59 -14.96
CA GLY A 113 15.19 3.36 -15.44
C GLY A 113 16.35 2.90 -14.55
N GLU A 114 17.24 3.82 -14.17
CA GLU A 114 18.35 3.52 -13.25
C GLU A 114 17.85 3.00 -11.89
N LEU A 115 16.83 3.66 -11.33
CA LEU A 115 16.24 3.27 -10.04
C LEU A 115 15.50 1.93 -10.14
N TRP A 116 14.81 1.69 -11.25
CA TRP A 116 14.17 0.41 -11.54
C TRP A 116 15.21 -0.71 -11.53
N ASP A 117 16.30 -0.58 -12.28
CA ASP A 117 17.34 -1.61 -12.36
C ASP A 117 18.03 -1.85 -11.01
N ARG A 118 18.09 -0.82 -10.14
CA ARG A 118 18.62 -0.94 -8.78
C ARG A 118 17.72 -1.72 -7.85
N PHE A 119 16.41 -1.44 -7.84
CA PHE A 119 15.50 -1.95 -6.81
C PHE A 119 14.64 -3.13 -7.29
N MET A 120 14.24 -3.15 -8.56
CA MET A 120 13.37 -4.17 -9.16
C MET A 120 14.18 -5.25 -9.88
N GLY A 121 15.17 -5.81 -9.18
CA GLY A 121 16.04 -6.86 -9.71
C GLY A 121 15.27 -8.14 -10.08
N GLY A 122 15.71 -8.80 -11.15
CA GLY A 122 15.13 -10.08 -11.61
C GLY A 122 13.93 -9.95 -12.55
N ILE A 123 13.49 -8.74 -12.89
CA ILE A 123 12.45 -8.51 -13.90
C ILE A 123 13.10 -8.21 -15.25
N ASP A 124 12.83 -9.05 -16.26
CA ASP A 124 13.34 -8.87 -17.62
C ASP A 124 12.45 -7.91 -18.42
N TYR A 125 13.04 -6.79 -18.83
CA TYR A 125 12.43 -5.79 -19.71
C TYR A 125 13.01 -5.81 -21.12
N SER A 126 13.74 -6.86 -21.51
CA SER A 126 14.34 -6.96 -22.85
C SER A 126 13.29 -6.75 -23.94
N GLY A 127 13.51 -5.72 -24.77
CA GLY A 127 12.57 -5.33 -25.84
C GLY A 127 11.42 -4.43 -25.39
N PHE A 128 11.40 -4.01 -24.13
CA PHE A 128 10.43 -3.10 -23.51
C PHE A 128 11.10 -1.97 -22.71
N ASP A 129 12.34 -1.63 -23.05
CA ASP A 129 13.13 -0.60 -22.35
C ASP A 129 12.43 0.77 -22.34
N ASP A 130 11.75 1.13 -23.43
CA ASP A 130 10.94 2.34 -23.57
C ASP A 130 9.71 2.35 -22.65
N VAL A 131 9.13 1.17 -22.40
CA VAL A 131 8.01 1.00 -21.47
C VAL A 131 8.48 1.07 -20.01
N LYS A 132 9.68 0.55 -19.71
CA LYS A 132 10.27 0.56 -18.35
C LYS A 132 10.46 1.97 -17.84
N VAL A 133 11.13 2.81 -18.63
CA VAL A 133 11.57 4.15 -18.21
C VAL A 133 10.41 5.12 -17.96
N THR A 134 9.27 4.91 -18.60
CA THR A 134 8.08 5.78 -18.45
C THR A 134 7.21 5.43 -17.23
N GLY A 135 7.66 4.54 -16.34
CA GLY A 135 6.84 4.04 -15.23
C GLY A 135 6.35 5.12 -14.26
N TRP A 136 7.12 6.20 -14.07
CA TRP A 136 6.75 7.32 -13.20
C TRP A 136 5.48 8.06 -13.67
N HIS A 137 5.22 8.11 -14.97
CA HIS A 137 4.00 8.74 -15.52
C HIS A 137 2.70 8.08 -15.04
N ARG A 138 2.77 6.79 -14.69
CA ARG A 138 1.59 5.97 -14.34
C ARG A 138 1.27 6.03 -12.84
N LYS A 139 1.94 6.91 -12.09
CA LYS A 139 1.80 7.02 -10.64
C LYS A 139 1.25 8.39 -10.27
N LEU A 140 -0.06 8.45 -10.12
CA LEU A 140 -0.81 9.66 -9.80
C LEU A 140 -0.24 10.38 -8.56
N HIS A 141 0.18 9.63 -7.54
CA HIS A 141 0.73 10.17 -6.30
C HIS A 141 1.94 11.07 -6.51
N ILE A 142 2.82 10.79 -7.49
CA ILE A 142 3.97 11.64 -7.82
C ILE A 142 3.51 13.05 -8.22
N PHE A 143 2.37 13.17 -8.87
CA PHE A 143 1.85 14.43 -9.40
C PHE A 143 0.89 15.14 -8.44
N GLN A 144 0.17 14.40 -7.60
CA GLN A 144 -0.88 14.96 -6.74
C GLN A 144 -0.46 15.11 -5.28
N ILE A 145 0.30 14.15 -4.74
CA ILE A 145 0.65 14.09 -3.32
C ILE A 145 2.12 13.65 -3.19
N PRO A 146 3.08 14.56 -3.45
CA PRO A 146 4.49 14.22 -3.45
C PRO A 146 4.95 13.60 -2.13
N PHE A 147 5.87 12.65 -2.20
CA PHE A 147 6.41 11.89 -1.07
C PHE A 147 5.41 11.04 -0.29
N TYR A 148 4.13 10.93 -0.68
CA TYR A 148 3.19 10.04 -0.01
C TYR A 148 3.51 8.54 -0.16
N TYR A 149 4.21 8.15 -1.22
CA TYR A 149 4.46 6.73 -1.51
C TYR A 149 5.31 6.02 -0.44
N ILE A 150 6.19 6.73 0.28
CA ILE A 150 6.96 6.19 1.40
C ILE A 150 6.07 5.79 2.56
N GLU A 151 4.94 6.49 2.74
CA GLU A 151 4.01 6.27 3.85
C GLU A 151 3.36 4.88 3.73
N TYR A 152 2.99 4.45 2.52
CA TYR A 152 2.57 3.06 2.28
C TYR A 152 3.65 2.04 2.71
N GLY A 153 4.92 2.34 2.43
CA GLY A 153 6.03 1.47 2.79
C GLY A 153 6.20 1.29 4.30
N LEU A 154 6.09 2.39 5.04
CA LEU A 154 6.11 2.40 6.51
C LEU A 154 4.86 1.76 7.09
N ALA A 155 3.70 2.08 6.53
CA ALA A 155 2.41 1.55 6.96
C ALA A 155 2.31 0.04 6.78
N GLN A 156 2.82 -0.51 5.67
CA GLN A 156 2.85 -1.96 5.44
C GLN A 156 3.58 -2.70 6.58
N LEU A 157 4.66 -2.12 7.11
CA LEU A 157 5.38 -2.69 8.26
C LEU A 157 4.51 -2.69 9.53
N GLY A 158 3.74 -1.64 9.75
CA GLY A 158 2.75 -1.57 10.85
C GLY A 158 1.65 -2.62 10.66
N ALA A 159 1.09 -2.72 9.46
CA ALA A 159 0.03 -3.64 9.11
C ALA A 159 0.43 -5.12 9.28
N VAL A 160 1.65 -5.49 8.85
CA VAL A 160 2.18 -6.84 9.04
C VAL A 160 2.35 -7.17 10.53
N GLN A 161 2.68 -6.20 11.39
CA GLN A 161 2.73 -6.41 12.84
C GLN A 161 1.33 -6.63 13.43
N VAL A 162 0.33 -5.83 13.02
CA VAL A 162 -1.07 -6.04 13.43
C VAL A 162 -1.55 -7.43 13.02
N TRP A 163 -1.25 -7.84 11.80
CA TRP A 163 -1.56 -9.19 11.31
C TRP A 163 -0.83 -10.29 12.09
N GLY A 164 0.47 -10.12 12.35
CA GLY A 164 1.26 -11.07 13.15
C GLY A 164 0.68 -11.27 14.56
N ASN A 165 0.20 -10.20 15.19
CA ASN A 165 -0.51 -10.29 16.46
C ASN A 165 -1.84 -11.08 16.32
N SER A 166 -2.56 -10.87 15.22
CA SER A 166 -3.83 -11.54 14.94
C SER A 166 -3.68 -13.06 14.75
N LEU A 167 -2.53 -13.51 14.24
CA LEU A 167 -2.21 -14.95 14.14
C LEU A 167 -2.05 -15.63 15.50
N THR A 168 -1.76 -14.86 16.56
CA THR A 168 -1.64 -15.38 17.94
C THR A 168 -2.92 -15.20 18.73
N ASP A 169 -3.52 -14.00 18.67
CA ASP A 169 -4.78 -13.64 19.32
C ASP A 169 -5.57 -12.69 18.41
N GLN A 170 -6.46 -13.27 17.61
CA GLN A 170 -7.28 -12.51 16.66
C GLN A 170 -8.17 -11.48 17.37
N ALA A 171 -8.77 -11.83 18.50
CA ALA A 171 -9.69 -10.94 19.21
C ALA A 171 -8.92 -9.77 19.85
N GLY A 172 -7.79 -10.07 20.50
CA GLY A 172 -6.89 -9.06 21.05
C GLY A 172 -6.34 -8.12 19.99
N ALA A 173 -5.91 -8.64 18.84
CA ALA A 173 -5.40 -7.82 17.74
C ALA A 173 -6.45 -6.87 17.17
N ILE A 174 -7.69 -7.34 16.97
CA ILE A 174 -8.82 -6.48 16.55
C ILE A 174 -9.10 -5.40 17.59
N GLN A 175 -9.11 -5.74 18.87
CA GLN A 175 -9.34 -4.76 19.93
C GLN A 175 -8.23 -3.70 19.98
N SER A 176 -6.97 -4.10 19.86
CA SER A 176 -5.83 -3.18 19.79
C SER A 176 -5.88 -2.30 18.54
N TYR A 177 -6.24 -2.87 17.40
CA TYR A 177 -6.45 -2.13 16.15
C TYR A 177 -7.53 -1.05 16.34
N LEU A 178 -8.73 -1.41 16.79
CA LEU A 178 -9.82 -0.45 17.04
C LEU A 178 -9.44 0.63 18.06
N ASN A 179 -8.74 0.25 19.13
CA ASN A 179 -8.27 1.22 20.12
C ASN A 179 -7.30 2.23 19.51
N ALA A 180 -6.41 1.79 18.61
CA ALA A 180 -5.46 2.65 17.95
C ALA A 180 -6.12 3.60 16.93
N LEU A 181 -7.19 3.15 16.26
CA LEU A 181 -8.00 4.00 15.36
C LEU A 181 -8.78 5.10 16.08
N ALA A 182 -8.97 4.98 17.39
CA ALA A 182 -9.75 5.91 18.20
C ALA A 182 -8.90 7.01 18.88
N LEU A 183 -7.63 7.15 18.49
CA LEU A 183 -6.66 8.08 19.10
C LEU A 183 -6.49 9.37 18.30
#